data_AF-A0A2S6N5L6-F1
#
_entry.id   AF-A0A2S6N5L6-F1
#
_cell.length_a   1.000
_cell.length_b   1.000
_cell.length_c   1.000
_cell.angle_alpha   90.00
_cell.angle_beta   90.00
_cell.angle_gamma   90.00
#
_symmetry.space_group_name_H-M   'P 1'
#
loop_
_entity.id
_entity.type
_entity.pdbx_description
1 polymer ?
#
loop_
_entity_poly.entity_id
_entity_poly.type
_entity_poly.pdbx_seq_one_letter_code
_entity_poly.pdbx_strand_id
1 'polypeptide(L)' 'MLYHFQIIDPQGGRREVDSLRLPDLDAVWERIAALASARDAEGRQIRVTNEAGGIVVLVGVCTARRLQTLRAA' A
#
# COMPACT_ATOMS: atom_id res chain seq x y z
N MET A 1 -7.30 -2.90 13.50
CA MET A 1 -6.81 -1.50 13.63
C MET A 1 -7.22 -0.71 12.39
N LEU A 2 -7.50 0.59 12.49
CA LEU A 2 -7.74 1.43 11.31
C LEU A 2 -6.40 1.75 10.62
N TYR A 3 -6.36 1.56 9.31
CA TYR A 3 -5.22 1.86 8.45
C TYR A 3 -5.63 2.80 7.32
N HIS A 4 -4.77 3.77 7.04
CA HIS A 4 -4.93 4.72 5.95
C HIS A 4 -3.94 4.39 4.85
N PHE A 5 -4.42 4.27 3.61
CA PHE A 5 -3.63 3.93 2.44
C PHE A 5 -3.50 5.15 1.54
N GLN A 6 -2.27 5.56 1.29
CA GLN A 6 -1.94 6.70 0.46
C GLN A 6 -1.05 6.25 -0.69
N ILE A 7 -1.28 6.79 -1.88
CA ILE A 7 -0.33 6.71 -2.98
C ILE A 7 0.45 8.01 -3.01
N ILE A 8 1.77 7.87 -3.05
CA ILE A 8 2.72 8.96 -3.27
C ILE A 8 3.18 8.85 -4.72
N ASP A 9 2.97 9.91 -5.49
CA ASP A 9 3.47 10.00 -6.86
C ASP A 9 4.97 10.36 -6.90
N PRO A 10 5.64 10.23 -8.07
CA PRO A 10 7.06 10.54 -8.18
C PRO A 10 7.42 12.01 -7.86
N GLN A 11 6.44 12.92 -7.94
CA GLN A 11 6.60 14.35 -7.63
C GLN A 11 6.38 14.63 -6.13
N GLY A 12 6.08 13.61 -5.32
CA GLY A 12 5.82 13.70 -3.90
C GLY A 12 4.37 14.03 -3.54
N GLY A 13 3.49 14.16 -4.53
CA GLY A 13 2.07 14.36 -4.31
C GLY A 13 1.45 13.17 -3.60
N ARG A 14 0.70 13.43 -2.52
CA ARG A 14 0.07 12.38 -1.71
C ARG A 14 -1.42 12.38 -1.97
N ARG A 15 -1.97 11.22 -2.29
CA ARG A 15 -3.40 11.01 -2.45
C ARG A 15 -3.86 9.89 -1.54
N GLU A 16 -4.82 10.18 -0.66
CA GLU A 16 -5.53 9.14 0.07
C GLU A 16 -6.38 8.33 -0.90
N VAL A 17 -6.27 7.00 -0.78
CA VAL A 17 -6.93 6.04 -1.66
C VAL A 17 -8.01 5.31 -0.91
N ASP A 18 -7.73 4.96 0.34
CA ASP A 18 -8.65 4.20 1.17
C ASP A 18 -8.32 4.30 2.65
N SER A 19 -9.30 4.02 3.49
CA SER A 19 -9.19 3.99 4.95
C SER A 19 -10.02 2.82 5.49
N LEU A 20 -9.36 1.78 5.99
CA LEU A 20 -9.97 0.48 6.29
C LEU A 20 -9.57 -0.05 7.66
N ARG A 21 -10.51 -0.68 8.37
CA ARG A 21 -10.16 -1.50 9.54
C ARG A 21 -9.74 -2.89 9.08
N LEU A 22 -8.52 -3.27 9.40
CA LEU A 22 -7.96 -4.59 9.06
C LEU A 22 -7.57 -5.36 10.32
N PRO A 23 -7.72 -6.70 10.32
CA PRO A 23 -7.50 -7.53 11.48
C PRO A 23 -6.02 -7.63 11.87
N ASP A 24 -5.12 -7.70 10.89
CA ASP A 24 -3.69 -7.94 11.07
C ASP A 24 -2.87 -7.34 9.92
N LEU A 25 -1.55 -7.57 9.95
CA LEU A 25 -0.62 -7.10 8.91
C LEU A 25 -0.71 -7.89 7.61
N ASP A 26 -1.14 -9.14 7.63
CA ASP A 26 -1.29 -9.94 6.39
C ASP A 26 -2.43 -9.38 5.54
N ALA A 27 -3.57 -9.04 6.16
CA ALA A 27 -4.67 -8.34 5.49
C ALA A 27 -4.25 -6.95 4.95
N VAL A 28 -3.33 -6.26 5.64
CA VAL A 28 -2.72 -5.00 5.13
C VAL A 28 -1.92 -5.27 3.86
N TRP A 29 -1.10 -6.33 3.85
CA TRP A 29 -0.31 -6.71 2.67
C TRP A 29 -1.18 -7.13 1.48
N GLU A 30 -2.27 -7.87 1.72
CA GLU A 30 -3.24 -8.19 0.67
C GLU A 30 -3.85 -6.93 0.06
N ARG A 31 -4.21 -5.94 0.90
CA ARG A 31 -4.72 -4.66 0.41
C ARG A 31 -3.68 -3.89 -0.39
N ILE A 32 -2.43 -3.84 0.07
CA ILE A 32 -1.30 -3.24 -0.65
C ILE A 32 -1.13 -3.88 -2.03
N ALA A 33 -1.18 -5.21 -2.11
CA ALA A 33 -1.06 -5.94 -3.36
C ALA A 33 -2.21 -5.60 -4.33
N ALA A 34 -3.45 -5.57 -3.83
CA ALA A 34 -4.61 -5.17 -4.62
C ALA A 34 -4.48 -3.73 -5.15
N LEU A 35 -4.02 -2.79 -4.31
CA LEU A 35 -3.79 -1.40 -4.72
C LEU A 35 -2.68 -1.28 -5.76
N ALA A 36 -1.60 -2.04 -5.59
CA ALA A 36 -0.48 -2.07 -6.52
C ALA A 36 -0.90 -2.60 -7.90
N SER A 37 -1.70 -3.66 -7.94
CA SER A 37 -2.22 -4.23 -9.19
C SER A 37 -3.18 -3.30 -9.94
N ALA A 38 -3.92 -2.44 -9.23
CA ALA A 38 -4.91 -1.53 -9.83
C ALA A 38 -4.34 -0.17 -10.27
N ARG A 39 -3.13 0.19 -9.81
CA ARG A 39 -2.55 1.54 -9.96
C ARG A 39 -1.15 1.43 -10.58
N ASP A 40 -1.10 0.89 -11.80
CA ASP A 40 0.12 0.54 -12.54
C ASP A 40 0.85 1.78 -13.09
N ALA A 41 1.62 2.49 -12.25
CA ALA A 41 2.57 3.48 -12.74
C ALA A 41 3.88 3.41 -11.96
N GLU A 42 4.98 3.35 -12.72
CA GLU A 42 6.33 3.38 -12.19
C GLU A 42 6.61 4.63 -11.35
N GLY A 43 7.47 4.48 -10.35
CA GLY A 43 7.86 5.57 -9.44
C GLY A 43 6.85 5.90 -8.33
N ARG A 44 5.67 5.27 -8.32
CA ARG A 44 4.69 5.44 -7.22
C ARG A 44 5.04 4.59 -6.00
N GLN A 45 4.72 5.11 -4.82
CA GLN A 45 4.83 4.40 -3.55
C GLN A 45 3.45 4.29 -2.88
N ILE A 46 3.24 3.19 -2.15
CA ILE A 46 2.11 3.00 -1.26
C ILE A 46 2.62 3.23 0.16
N ARG A 47 2.04 4.22 0.84
CA ARG A 47 2.26 4.49 2.26
C ARG A 47 1.02 4.03 3.03
N VAL A 48 1.25 3.25 4.08
CA VAL A 48 0.22 2.82 5.01
C VAL A 48 0.55 3.37 6.39
N THR A 49 -0.41 4.08 6.98
CA THR A 49 -0.32 4.56 8.37
C THR A 49 -1.41 3.92 9.22
N ASN A 50 -1.16 3.71 10.51
CA ASN A 50 -2.21 3.34 11.45
C ASN A 50 -2.96 4.58 11.95
N GLU A 51 -4.00 4.36 12.75
CA GLU A 51 -4.80 5.40 13.41
C GLU A 51 -3.97 6.38 14.27
N ALA A 52 -2.85 5.91 14.83
CA ALA A 52 -1.93 6.75 15.59
C ALA A 52 -1.02 7.62 14.69
N GLY A 53 -1.18 7.56 13.37
CA GLY A 53 -0.37 8.28 12.39
C GLY A 53 1.04 7.68 12.17
N GLY A 54 1.35 6.57 12.84
CA GLY A 54 2.60 5.84 12.67
C GLY A 54 2.67 5.20 11.28
N ILE A 55 3.83 5.32 10.62
CA ILE A 55 4.07 4.60 9.36
C ILE A 55 4.21 3.12 9.68
N VAL A 56 3.33 2.31 9.10
CA VAL A 56 3.33 0.85 9.26
C VAL A 56 4.06 0.21 8.09
N VAL A 57 3.81 0.70 6.87
CA VAL A 57 4.45 0.21 5.64
C VAL A 57 4.70 1.36 4.67
N LEU A 58 5.86 1.37 4.02
CA LEU A 58 6.14 2.19 2.84
C LEU A 58 6.79 1.28 1.79
N VAL A 59 6.16 1.16 0.62
CA VAL A 59 6.60 0.21 -0.41
C VAL A 59 6.38 0.77 -1.81
N GLY A 60 7.33 0.56 -2.72
CA GLY A 60 7.14 0.88 -4.13
C GLY A 60 6.09 -0.02 -4.78
N VAL A 61 5.23 0.54 -5.63
CA VAL A 61 4.15 -0.21 -6.33
C VAL A 61 4.71 -1.40 -7.09
N CYS A 62 5.82 -1.23 -7.82
CA CYS A 62 6.46 -2.31 -8.57
C CYS A 62 6.94 -3.46 -7.68
N THR A 63 7.49 -3.13 -6.50
CA THR A 63 7.95 -4.12 -5.51
C THR A 63 6.78 -4.88 -4.92
N ALA A 64 5.70 -4.17 -4.54
CA ALA A 64 4.49 -4.80 -4.00
C ALA A 64 3.88 -5.80 -4.99
N ARG A 65 3.84 -5.46 -6.28
CA ARG A 65 3.40 -6.38 -7.35
C ARG A 65 4.29 -7.61 -7.46
N ARG A 66 5.62 -7.43 -7.49
CA ARG A 66 6.55 -8.56 -7.58
C ARG A 66 6.39 -9.53 -6.42
N LEU A 67 6.17 -9.02 -5.20
CA LEU A 67 5.90 -9.83 -4.02
C LEU A 67 4.57 -10.61 -4.14
N GLN A 68 3.53 -9.98 -4.70
CA GLN A 68 2.27 -10.66 -4.98
C GLN A 68 2.47 -11.85 -5.94
N THR A 69 3.20 -11.66 -7.04
CA THR A 69 3.48 -12.72 -8.00
C THR A 69 4.27 -13.87 -7.37
N LEU A 70 5.25 -13.58 -6.52
CA LEU A 70 6.04 -14.59 -5.80
C LEU A 70 5.23 -15.37 -4.77
N ARG A 71 4.21 -14.76 -4.15
CA ARG A 71 3.32 -15.43 -3.18
C ARG A 71 2.25 -16.30 -3.84
N ALA A 72 1.95 -16.07 -5.12
CA ALA A 72 0.95 -16.82 -5.87
C ALA A 72 1.54 -18.02 -6.65
N ALA A 73 2.87 -18.16 -6.67
CA ALA A 73 3.61 -19.25 -7.32
C ALA A 73 3.99 -20.32 -6.29
#